data_AF-A0A9D6Z7S3-F1
#
_entry.id   AF-A0A9D6Z7S3-F1
#
_cell.length_a   1.000
_cell.length_b   1.000
_cell.length_c   1.000
_cell.angle_alpha   90.00
_cell.angle_beta   90.00
_cell.angle_gamma   90.00
#
_symmetry.space_group_name_H-M   'P 1'
#
loop_
_entity.id
_entity.type
_entity.pdbx_description
1 polymer ?
#
loop_
_entity_poly.entity_id
_entity_poly.type
_entity_poly.pdbx_seq_one_letter_code
_entity_poly.pdbx_strand_id
1 'polypeptide(L)'
;MRYPRKFVQRIGLVSTLLIGGVFGGLMTPLPSEALPPTVTLKVDNGTPASILSTTNTSSACTTTELTLGYTHCYAINTALTVAGAGAAVNRSYNVRNAPGATARLRVGDNAGSDKFSLIGVQFIPAVTNWGSAAANANETHVLTIAMSNIFDSAANVNNKGTYVWAIRAGGEFRAGPTTAGACTGFTTTGVCNNIGNSVTFPGTGTFSPALTNRNILSPAGSVANTQPLSFTVAGPTTAIVSFNGLTNTTLGQVNPTYPSFVCDLNGGNLDTTDVCKPTITQTMTVTLKGPDSFVLVNGGDAFGANCDATLTAKQQKQIAFLTKLVKFLNWWESTHPNPRLSAFIDKIEAFLAVVNTVDPNCGGATLVNLDIATAAALDQVAFAASGGAEGEPAPPHYYAVISSPGLTWEGARTAAASIREDCHLATITSEAEQAIINALLPDPSGLEGTQDYWIGGTQPGESAEPSGNWQWINDEGIFWNNGSTGMYANWGSLLTCPTCDNEPNNSGGYENRLTVDSRYLWGWNDLNSGNSSVEGYITEGTQGVCQPPVID
;
A
#
# COMPACT_ATOMS: atom_id res chain seq x y z
N MET A 1 -18.73 -66.94 47.40
CA MET A 1 -19.79 -65.97 47.03
C MET A 1 -19.85 -64.87 48.09
N ARG A 2 -19.48 -63.63 47.73
CA ARG A 2 -19.88 -62.34 48.32
C ARG A 2 -18.90 -61.26 47.88
N TYR A 3 -19.36 -60.37 47.00
CA TYR A 3 -18.69 -59.11 46.66
C TYR A 3 -18.73 -58.15 47.86
N PRO A 4 -17.67 -57.39 48.19
CA PRO A 4 -17.76 -56.33 49.17
C PRO A 4 -18.14 -55.00 48.51
N ARG A 5 -19.24 -54.43 49.02
CA ARG A 5 -19.67 -53.04 48.93
C ARG A 5 -18.53 -52.09 49.35
N LYS A 6 -17.90 -51.36 48.43
CA LYS A 6 -17.11 -50.14 48.73
C LYS A 6 -17.04 -49.15 47.56
N PHE A 7 -18.17 -48.69 47.01
CA PHE A 7 -18.12 -47.62 45.99
C PHE A 7 -19.28 -46.61 45.96
N VAL A 8 -20.10 -46.49 47.01
CA VAL A 8 -21.26 -45.55 46.99
C VAL A 8 -21.27 -44.57 48.17
N GLN A 9 -20.11 -44.24 48.75
CA GLN A 9 -20.00 -43.22 49.81
C GLN A 9 -19.03 -42.07 49.46
N ARG A 10 -18.85 -41.75 48.16
CA ARG A 10 -18.00 -40.62 47.75
C ARG A 10 -18.59 -39.67 46.69
N ILE A 11 -19.91 -39.66 46.48
CA ILE A 11 -20.56 -38.70 45.56
C ILE A 11 -21.54 -37.77 46.30
N GLY A 12 -21.57 -37.81 47.63
CA GLY A 12 -22.52 -37.03 48.44
C GLY A 12 -21.96 -35.80 49.17
N LEU A 13 -20.73 -35.36 48.89
CA LEU A 13 -20.09 -34.31 49.71
C LEU A 13 -19.21 -33.33 48.91
N VAL A 14 -19.62 -33.02 47.66
CA VAL A 14 -19.01 -31.94 46.86
C VAL A 14 -20.09 -30.94 46.38
N SER A 15 -21.36 -31.14 46.72
CA SER A 15 -22.47 -30.29 46.23
C SER A 15 -22.91 -29.19 47.20
N THR A 16 -22.26 -29.01 48.35
CA THR A 16 -22.67 -28.03 49.38
C THR A 16 -21.55 -27.09 49.86
N LEU A 17 -20.39 -27.08 49.21
CA LEU A 17 -19.27 -26.17 49.52
C LEU A 17 -18.89 -25.25 48.34
N LEU A 18 -19.82 -25.05 47.41
CA LEU A 18 -19.69 -24.18 46.24
C LEU A 18 -20.86 -23.18 46.12
N ILE A 19 -21.53 -22.90 47.24
CA ILE A 19 -22.59 -21.90 47.37
C ILE A 19 -22.23 -21.03 48.57
N GLY A 20 -21.31 -20.08 48.36
CA GLY A 20 -20.82 -19.20 49.42
C GLY A 20 -19.60 -18.35 49.05
N GLY A 21 -18.94 -18.61 47.91
CA GLY A 21 -17.74 -17.86 47.48
C GLY A 21 -17.77 -17.35 46.03
N VAL A 22 -18.92 -17.37 45.36
CA VAL A 22 -19.02 -17.03 43.91
C VAL A 22 -19.83 -15.74 43.66
N PHE A 23 -20.39 -15.11 44.69
CA PHE A 23 -21.12 -13.84 44.56
C PHE A 23 -20.29 -12.57 44.85
N GLY A 24 -18.97 -12.70 45.05
CA GLY A 24 -18.03 -11.57 45.16
C GLY A 24 -17.32 -11.18 43.86
N GLY A 25 -17.55 -11.92 42.76
CA GLY A 25 -16.91 -11.69 41.45
C GLY A 25 -17.71 -10.80 40.49
N LEU A 26 -18.70 -10.05 41.00
CA LEU A 26 -19.43 -8.99 40.29
C LEU A 26 -18.75 -7.63 40.46
N MET A 27 -17.42 -7.60 40.54
CA MET A 27 -16.69 -6.40 40.15
C MET A 27 -16.60 -6.50 38.64
N THR A 28 -17.47 -5.76 37.93
CA THR A 28 -17.18 -5.30 36.58
C THR A 28 -15.68 -4.97 36.49
N PRO A 29 -14.96 -5.37 35.42
CA PRO A 29 -13.59 -4.91 35.26
C PRO A 29 -13.61 -3.39 35.48
N LEU A 30 -12.88 -2.93 36.49
CA LEU A 30 -12.65 -1.49 36.68
C LEU A 30 -12.22 -1.00 35.30
N PRO A 31 -12.96 -0.07 34.67
CA PRO A 31 -12.57 0.43 33.36
C PRO A 31 -11.14 0.92 33.53
N SER A 32 -10.19 0.30 32.83
CA SER A 32 -8.81 0.77 32.84
C SER A 32 -8.88 2.24 32.49
N GLU A 33 -8.40 3.10 33.40
CA GLU A 33 -8.61 4.56 33.40
C GLU A 33 -7.93 5.30 32.23
N ALA A 34 -7.56 4.59 31.17
CA ALA A 34 -7.14 5.20 29.92
C ALA A 34 -8.29 6.09 29.44
N LEU A 35 -8.02 7.39 29.36
CA LEU A 35 -8.92 8.32 28.70
C LEU A 35 -9.20 7.79 27.28
N PRO A 36 -10.45 7.87 26.81
CA PRO A 36 -10.77 7.42 25.46
C PRO A 36 -9.88 8.17 24.46
N PRO A 37 -9.46 7.49 23.37
CA PRO A 37 -8.66 8.15 22.35
C PRO A 37 -9.41 9.34 21.79
N THR A 38 -8.66 10.26 21.19
CA THR A 38 -9.22 11.41 20.49
C THR A 38 -8.87 11.29 19.02
N VAL A 39 -9.84 11.64 18.15
CA VAL A 39 -9.60 11.89 16.73
C VAL A 39 -10.28 13.19 16.39
N THR A 40 -9.50 14.18 15.98
CA THR A 40 -10.01 15.48 15.57
C THR A 40 -9.69 15.76 14.12
N LEU A 41 -10.61 16.42 13.44
CA LEU A 41 -10.40 17.00 12.12
C LEU A 41 -10.44 18.52 12.27
N LYS A 42 -9.43 19.18 11.73
CA LYS A 42 -9.41 20.62 11.53
C LYS A 42 -9.30 20.89 10.03
N VAL A 43 -10.16 21.77 9.52
CA VAL A 43 -10.11 22.24 8.13
C VAL A 43 -9.52 23.64 8.13
N ASP A 44 -8.46 23.85 7.37
CA ASP A 44 -7.73 25.12 7.25
C ASP A 44 -7.38 25.71 8.63
N ASN A 45 -7.71 26.97 8.87
CA ASN A 45 -7.53 27.64 10.16
C ASN A 45 -8.72 27.45 11.12
N GLY A 46 -9.63 26.53 10.82
CA GLY A 46 -10.85 26.25 11.60
C GLY A 46 -10.58 25.70 13.01
N THR A 47 -11.66 25.57 13.78
CA THR A 47 -11.62 24.92 15.09
C THR A 47 -11.59 23.39 14.91
N PRO A 48 -10.65 22.66 15.55
CA PRO A 48 -10.68 21.20 15.54
C PRO A 48 -12.02 20.67 16.06
N ALA A 49 -12.64 19.76 15.30
CA ALA A 49 -13.84 19.06 15.70
C ALA A 49 -13.51 17.58 15.95
N SER A 50 -14.02 17.02 17.05
CA SER A 50 -13.93 15.57 17.27
C SER A 50 -14.74 14.85 16.20
N ILE A 51 -14.11 13.88 15.53
CA ILE A 51 -14.77 13.04 14.53
C ILE A 51 -15.07 11.64 15.06
N LEU A 52 -14.80 11.36 16.34
CA LEU A 52 -15.28 10.14 16.98
C LEU A 52 -16.78 10.23 17.24
N SER A 53 -17.48 9.09 17.13
CA SER A 53 -18.90 9.01 17.48
C SER A 53 -19.10 9.36 18.95
N THR A 54 -20.08 10.21 19.25
CA THR A 54 -20.44 10.60 20.63
C THR A 54 -21.01 9.45 21.45
N THR A 55 -21.46 8.39 20.78
CA THR A 55 -21.88 7.14 21.44
C THR A 55 -20.71 6.33 21.99
N ASN A 56 -19.46 6.72 21.68
CA ASN A 56 -18.11 6.40 22.18
C ASN A 56 -17.86 5.19 23.13
N THR A 57 -18.70 4.17 23.12
CA THR A 57 -18.37 2.84 23.61
C THR A 57 -17.59 2.18 22.48
N SER A 58 -16.43 1.58 22.77
CA SER A 58 -15.69 0.82 21.76
C SER A 58 -16.67 -0.12 21.05
N SER A 59 -16.90 0.12 19.76
CA SER A 59 -17.59 -0.86 18.92
C SER A 59 -16.78 -2.16 18.96
N ALA A 60 -17.46 -3.29 18.88
CA ALA A 60 -16.76 -4.56 18.81
C ALA A 60 -15.84 -4.55 17.59
N CYS A 61 -14.54 -4.70 17.81
CA CYS A 61 -13.62 -5.03 16.74
C CYS A 61 -14.11 -6.31 16.04
N THR A 62 -13.99 -6.35 14.73
CA THR A 62 -14.22 -7.55 13.94
C THR A 62 -13.24 -8.65 14.33
N THR A 63 -13.57 -9.90 14.05
CA THR A 63 -12.67 -11.04 14.30
C THR A 63 -11.31 -10.86 13.61
N THR A 64 -11.30 -10.27 12.41
CA THR A 64 -10.06 -9.95 11.69
C THR A 64 -9.23 -8.92 12.45
N GLU A 65 -9.83 -7.84 12.96
CA GLU A 65 -9.10 -6.82 13.74
C GLU A 65 -8.57 -7.37 15.07
N LEU A 66 -9.34 -8.22 15.76
CA LEU A 66 -8.87 -8.90 16.96
C LEU A 66 -7.68 -9.83 16.65
N THR A 67 -7.72 -10.54 15.52
CA THR A 67 -6.62 -11.40 15.07
C THR A 67 -5.38 -10.58 14.72
N LEU A 68 -5.57 -9.38 14.18
CA LEU A 68 -4.50 -8.41 13.96
C LEU A 68 -4.05 -7.75 15.27
N GLY A 69 -4.64 -8.03 16.43
CA GLY A 69 -4.19 -7.51 17.73
C GLY A 69 -4.73 -6.13 18.11
N TYR A 70 -5.80 -5.63 17.49
CA TYR A 70 -6.51 -4.46 18.03
C TYR A 70 -7.50 -4.90 19.10
N THR A 71 -7.47 -4.24 20.25
CA THR A 71 -8.31 -4.55 21.41
C THR A 71 -9.55 -3.66 21.46
N HIS A 72 -9.48 -2.46 20.88
CA HIS A 72 -10.57 -1.49 20.87
C HIS A 72 -10.77 -0.87 19.49
N CYS A 73 -12.03 -0.71 19.09
CA CYS A 73 -12.38 -0.09 17.82
C CYS A 73 -13.43 1.01 18.07
N TYR A 74 -13.15 2.23 17.65
CA TYR A 74 -13.99 3.41 17.88
C TYR A 74 -14.58 3.87 16.56
N ALA A 75 -15.91 3.97 16.50
CA ALA A 75 -16.61 4.41 15.30
C ALA A 75 -16.33 5.90 15.01
N ILE A 76 -16.13 6.23 13.74
CA ILE A 76 -16.03 7.61 13.26
C ILE A 76 -17.45 8.14 12.97
N ASN A 77 -17.74 9.38 13.36
CA ASN A 77 -18.98 10.06 13.07
C ASN A 77 -19.04 10.47 11.59
N THR A 78 -19.50 9.55 10.74
CA THR A 78 -19.65 9.77 9.29
C THR A 78 -20.86 10.61 8.89
N ALA A 79 -21.56 11.20 9.86
CA ALA A 79 -22.59 12.20 9.61
C ALA A 79 -22.07 13.63 9.81
N LEU A 80 -20.84 13.79 10.29
CA LEU A 80 -20.27 15.10 10.64
C LEU A 80 -19.84 15.89 9.40
N THR A 81 -20.07 17.20 9.47
CA THR A 81 -19.48 18.20 8.58
C THR A 81 -18.60 19.13 9.41
N VAL A 82 -17.32 19.25 9.04
CA VAL A 82 -16.35 20.09 9.76
C VAL A 82 -16.06 21.33 8.93
N ALA A 83 -16.28 22.50 9.53
CA ALA A 83 -16.07 23.80 8.88
C ALA A 83 -14.65 24.34 9.09
N GLY A 84 -14.11 24.98 8.06
CA GLY A 84 -12.92 25.81 8.14
C GLY A 84 -13.19 27.17 8.78
N ALA A 85 -12.14 27.95 9.04
CA ALA A 85 -12.27 29.30 9.60
C ALA A 85 -12.77 30.30 8.55
N GLY A 86 -13.68 31.18 8.98
CA GLY A 86 -14.33 32.18 8.14
C GLY A 86 -15.80 31.82 7.92
N ALA A 87 -16.70 32.74 8.25
CA ALA A 87 -18.15 32.49 8.45
C ALA A 87 -18.97 32.11 7.19
N ALA A 88 -18.34 31.84 6.05
CA ALA A 88 -19.04 31.24 4.92
C ALA A 88 -18.93 29.72 5.05
N VAL A 89 -20.05 29.08 5.39
CA VAL A 89 -20.29 27.62 5.51
C VAL A 89 -19.72 26.78 4.36
N ASN A 90 -19.33 27.45 3.27
CA ASN A 90 -18.85 26.88 2.04
C ASN A 90 -17.56 26.08 2.24
N ARG A 91 -16.60 26.49 3.09
CA ARG A 91 -15.33 25.75 3.25
C ARG A 91 -15.44 24.67 4.32
N SER A 92 -16.16 23.60 4.01
CA SER A 92 -16.37 22.50 4.95
C SER A 92 -16.20 21.14 4.28
N TYR A 93 -15.85 20.14 5.08
CA TYR A 93 -15.69 18.75 4.64
C TYR A 93 -16.63 17.83 5.42
N ASN A 94 -17.36 17.02 4.68
CA ASN A 94 -18.10 15.87 5.19
C ASN A 94 -17.15 14.73 5.50
N VAL A 95 -17.30 14.15 6.68
CA VAL A 95 -16.69 12.88 7.06
C VAL A 95 -17.62 11.76 6.60
N ARG A 96 -17.12 10.77 5.85
CA ARG A 96 -17.90 9.66 5.29
C ARG A 96 -17.15 8.34 5.44
N ASN A 97 -17.87 7.24 5.23
CA ASN A 97 -17.24 5.94 4.99
C ASN A 97 -16.58 5.96 3.62
N ALA A 98 -15.35 5.45 3.53
CA ALA A 98 -14.73 5.14 2.25
C ALA A 98 -15.54 4.01 1.54
N PRO A 99 -15.56 3.98 0.19
CA PRO A 99 -16.28 2.93 -0.54
C PRO A 99 -15.83 1.53 -0.12
N GLY A 100 -16.79 0.66 0.22
CA GLY A 100 -16.52 -0.72 0.65
C GLY A 100 -15.92 -0.87 2.05
N ALA A 101 -15.74 0.21 2.82
CA ALA A 101 -15.14 0.19 4.14
C ALA A 101 -16.02 0.87 5.21
N THR A 102 -15.72 0.61 6.48
CA THR A 102 -16.39 1.26 7.61
C THR A 102 -15.39 2.10 8.40
N ALA A 103 -15.65 3.40 8.51
CA ALA A 103 -14.78 4.36 9.15
C ALA A 103 -14.63 4.10 10.66
N ARG A 104 -13.40 3.90 11.11
CA ARG A 104 -13.10 3.60 12.53
C ARG A 104 -11.65 3.91 12.88
N LEU A 105 -11.42 4.24 14.15
CA LEU A 105 -10.10 4.20 14.78
C LEU A 105 -9.94 2.85 15.48
N ARG A 106 -8.89 2.10 15.15
CA ARG A 106 -8.51 0.86 15.81
C ARG A 106 -7.36 1.15 16.78
N VAL A 107 -7.42 0.58 17.97
CA VAL A 107 -6.38 0.69 19.01
C VAL A 107 -6.08 -0.71 19.51
N GLY A 108 -4.81 -1.12 19.44
CA GLY A 108 -4.28 -2.29 20.13
C GLY A 108 -3.44 -1.79 21.29
N ASP A 109 -3.92 -1.95 22.52
CA ASP A 109 -3.15 -1.66 23.73
C ASP A 109 -2.79 -3.00 24.38
N ASN A 110 -1.62 -3.52 24.00
CA ASN A 110 -1.15 -4.84 24.39
C ASN A 110 0.31 -4.76 24.85
N ALA A 111 0.68 -5.64 25.79
CA ALA A 111 2.06 -5.83 26.19
C ALA A 111 2.98 -6.07 24.97
N GLY A 112 3.89 -5.15 24.73
CA GLY A 112 4.90 -5.18 23.68
C GLY A 112 4.39 -4.93 22.26
N SER A 113 3.11 -4.59 22.07
CA SER A 113 2.53 -4.38 20.74
C SER A 113 1.41 -3.33 20.77
N ASP A 114 1.78 -2.13 21.22
CA ASP A 114 0.89 -0.98 21.20
C ASP A 114 0.74 -0.46 19.77
N LYS A 115 -0.49 -0.14 19.36
CA LYS A 115 -0.77 0.42 18.06
C LYS A 115 -2.08 1.15 17.96
N PHE A 116 -2.16 2.06 16.99
CA PHE A 116 -3.45 2.55 16.52
C PHE A 116 -3.43 2.85 15.02
N SER A 117 -4.62 2.83 14.41
CA SER A 117 -4.81 2.99 12.97
C SER A 117 -6.20 3.53 12.63
N LEU A 118 -6.27 4.57 11.79
CA LEU A 118 -7.52 5.14 11.27
C LEU A 118 -7.82 4.60 9.88
N ILE A 119 -8.91 3.85 9.73
CA ILE A 119 -9.27 3.19 8.47
C ILE A 119 -10.65 3.55 7.98
N GLY A 120 -10.89 3.29 6.69
CA GLY A 120 -12.21 3.35 6.06
C GLY A 120 -12.88 4.72 6.07
N VAL A 121 -12.13 5.82 6.21
CA VAL A 121 -12.68 7.18 6.28
C VAL A 121 -12.42 7.95 4.99
N GLN A 122 -13.38 8.76 4.60
CA GLN A 122 -13.28 9.66 3.47
C GLN A 122 -13.67 11.09 3.89
N PHE A 123 -12.90 12.06 3.43
CA PHE A 123 -13.19 13.49 3.59
C PHE A 123 -13.60 14.04 2.23
N ILE A 124 -14.85 14.49 2.13
CA ILE A 124 -15.45 15.02 0.90
C ILE A 124 -15.83 16.48 1.13
N PRO A 125 -15.54 17.41 0.22
CA PRO A 125 -16.10 18.76 0.25
C PRO A 125 -17.62 18.75 0.49
N ALA A 126 -18.10 19.59 1.40
CA ALA A 126 -19.53 19.63 1.74
C ALA A 126 -20.36 20.39 0.70
N VAL A 127 -19.74 21.31 -0.03
CA VAL A 127 -20.31 21.96 -1.20
C VAL A 127 -19.29 21.89 -2.34
N THR A 128 -19.79 21.85 -3.56
CA THR A 128 -18.94 21.77 -4.77
C THR A 128 -18.54 23.14 -5.32
N ASN A 129 -19.10 24.23 -4.76
CA ASN A 129 -18.80 25.60 -5.14
C ASN A 129 -18.30 26.40 -3.93
N TRP A 130 -16.98 26.63 -3.86
CA TRP A 130 -16.31 27.42 -2.82
C TRP A 130 -16.07 28.88 -3.20
N GLY A 131 -16.68 29.35 -4.29
CA GLY A 131 -16.58 30.73 -4.75
C GLY A 131 -16.85 30.84 -6.25
N SER A 132 -16.12 31.73 -6.92
CA SER A 132 -16.11 31.78 -8.39
C SER A 132 -15.44 30.51 -8.96
N ALA A 133 -15.76 30.15 -10.21
CA ALA A 133 -15.21 28.95 -10.84
C ALA A 133 -13.66 28.93 -10.87
N ALA A 134 -13.01 30.10 -10.91
CA ALA A 134 -11.55 30.23 -10.83
C ALA A 134 -10.98 30.08 -9.41
N ALA A 135 -11.77 30.39 -8.37
CA ALA A 135 -11.38 30.15 -6.98
C ALA A 135 -11.37 28.64 -6.67
N ASN A 136 -12.30 27.88 -7.25
CA ASN A 136 -12.43 26.44 -6.98
C ASN A 136 -11.26 25.58 -7.47
N ALA A 137 -10.49 25.98 -8.50
CA ALA A 137 -9.42 25.13 -9.05
C ALA A 137 -8.05 25.33 -8.38
N ASN A 138 -7.83 26.46 -7.70
CA ASN A 138 -6.52 26.82 -7.14
C ASN A 138 -6.52 27.04 -5.62
N GLU A 139 -7.69 27.02 -4.98
CA GLU A 139 -7.77 27.14 -3.54
C GLU A 139 -7.09 25.93 -2.87
N THR A 140 -6.29 26.22 -1.83
CA THR A 140 -5.56 25.18 -1.10
C THR A 140 -6.23 24.99 0.24
N HIS A 141 -6.61 23.75 0.52
CA HIS A 141 -7.19 23.35 1.78
C HIS A 141 -6.22 22.47 2.54
N VAL A 142 -6.18 22.66 3.84
CA VAL A 142 -5.34 21.88 4.74
C VAL A 142 -6.23 21.15 5.72
N LEU A 143 -6.38 19.84 5.54
CA LEU A 143 -7.03 18.98 6.52
C LEU A 143 -5.98 18.52 7.52
N THR A 144 -6.16 18.85 8.80
CA THR A 144 -5.32 18.35 9.88
C THR A 144 -6.12 17.33 10.68
N ILE A 145 -5.79 16.05 10.51
CA ILE A 145 -6.34 14.94 11.28
C ILE A 145 -5.38 14.63 12.43
N ALA A 146 -5.77 14.89 13.66
CA ALA A 146 -4.96 14.57 14.84
C ALA A 146 -5.60 13.42 15.61
N MET A 147 -4.83 12.35 15.81
CA MET A 147 -5.19 11.16 16.58
C MET A 147 -4.31 11.12 17.83
N SER A 148 -4.91 10.91 19.00
CA SER A 148 -4.15 10.78 20.25
C SER A 148 -4.69 9.62 21.08
N ASN A 149 -3.80 8.80 21.61
CA ASN A 149 -4.13 7.71 22.52
C ASN A 149 -3.11 7.66 23.67
N ILE A 150 -3.60 7.36 24.87
CA ILE A 150 -2.76 7.01 26.02
C ILE A 150 -2.74 5.49 26.09
N PHE A 151 -1.55 4.89 25.93
CA PHE A 151 -1.37 3.45 26.07
C PHE A 151 -1.16 3.14 27.55
N ASP A 152 -2.19 2.62 28.20
CA ASP A 152 -2.24 2.43 29.65
C ASP A 152 -2.94 1.12 30.00
N SER A 153 -2.66 0.05 29.25
CA SER A 153 -3.10 -1.26 29.68
C SER A 153 -2.31 -1.67 30.93
N ALA A 154 -3.01 -2.29 31.89
CA ALA A 154 -2.35 -2.97 33.01
C ALA A 154 -1.38 -4.09 32.54
N ALA A 155 -1.49 -4.51 31.26
CA ALA A 155 -0.56 -5.43 30.60
C ALA A 155 0.78 -4.77 30.21
N ASN A 156 0.86 -3.44 30.12
CA ASN A 156 2.07 -2.69 29.78
C ASN A 156 3.12 -2.64 30.90
N VAL A 157 2.88 -3.28 32.05
CA VAL A 157 3.87 -3.48 33.13
C VAL A 157 5.14 -4.21 32.65
N ASN A 158 5.05 -4.92 31.52
CA ASN A 158 6.18 -5.60 30.86
C ASN A 158 6.84 -4.76 29.75
N ASN A 159 6.34 -3.56 29.42
CA ASN A 159 6.94 -2.64 28.44
C ASN A 159 8.09 -1.84 29.07
N LYS A 160 9.02 -2.54 29.72
CA LYS A 160 10.23 -1.94 30.28
C LYS A 160 11.27 -1.77 29.18
N GLY A 161 11.88 -0.59 29.08
CA GLY A 161 13.03 -0.36 28.18
C GLY A 161 12.74 0.59 27.03
N THR A 162 13.33 0.29 25.88
CA THR A 162 13.30 1.15 24.70
C THR A 162 12.03 0.89 23.89
N TYR A 163 11.22 1.94 23.75
CA TYR A 163 9.99 1.95 23.00
C TYR A 163 10.28 2.42 21.57
N VAL A 164 10.09 1.55 20.58
CA VAL A 164 10.28 1.89 19.18
C VAL A 164 8.95 2.28 18.58
N TRP A 165 8.85 3.44 17.91
CA TRP A 165 7.63 3.87 17.24
C TRP A 165 7.80 3.99 15.73
N ALA A 166 6.83 3.47 14.96
CA ALA A 166 6.78 3.63 13.50
C ALA A 166 5.48 4.30 13.08
N ILE A 167 5.47 4.92 11.90
CA ILE A 167 4.24 5.41 11.26
C ILE A 167 4.12 4.74 9.89
N ARG A 168 2.93 4.21 9.60
CA ARG A 168 2.54 3.78 8.26
C ARG A 168 1.20 4.42 7.91
N ALA A 169 0.97 4.71 6.65
CA ALA A 169 -0.31 5.19 6.15
C ALA A 169 -0.55 4.73 4.72
N GLY A 170 -1.82 4.44 4.40
CA GLY A 170 -2.29 4.08 3.08
C GLY A 170 -3.60 4.81 2.76
N GLY A 171 -3.82 5.15 1.50
CA GLY A 171 -4.90 6.03 1.07
C GLY A 171 -4.73 6.52 -0.36
N GLU A 172 -5.70 7.32 -0.82
CA GLU A 172 -5.72 7.87 -2.18
C GLU A 172 -6.32 9.29 -2.19
N PHE A 173 -5.89 10.09 -3.17
CA PHE A 173 -6.52 11.36 -3.50
C PHE A 173 -7.52 11.16 -4.63
N ARG A 174 -8.70 11.76 -4.50
CA ARG A 174 -9.72 11.77 -5.56
C ARG A 174 -9.98 13.20 -5.99
N ALA A 175 -9.74 13.51 -7.26
CA ALA A 175 -10.13 14.79 -7.84
C ALA A 175 -11.66 14.95 -7.72
N GLY A 176 -12.14 16.14 -7.38
CA GLY A 176 -13.58 16.42 -7.33
C GLY A 176 -14.06 17.45 -8.37
N PRO A 177 -15.39 17.59 -8.55
CA PRO A 177 -16.48 16.83 -7.92
C PRO A 177 -16.85 15.55 -8.69
N THR A 178 -17.25 14.50 -7.96
CA THR A 178 -17.70 13.20 -8.50
C THR A 178 -19.04 13.24 -9.26
N THR A 179 -19.71 14.38 -9.32
CA THR A 179 -20.89 14.56 -10.18
C THR A 179 -20.43 14.97 -11.57
N ALA A 180 -20.66 14.10 -12.55
CA ALA A 180 -20.23 14.21 -13.94
C ALA A 180 -20.59 15.54 -14.68
N GLY A 181 -21.34 16.45 -14.06
CA GLY A 181 -21.70 17.76 -14.61
C GLY A 181 -21.02 18.97 -13.96
N ALA A 182 -20.13 18.81 -12.97
CA ALA A 182 -19.50 19.94 -12.29
C ALA A 182 -18.17 20.39 -12.94
N CYS A 183 -17.58 19.57 -13.80
CA CYS A 183 -16.40 19.94 -14.61
C CYS A 183 -16.79 20.47 -16.02
N THR A 184 -18.09 20.54 -16.35
CA THR A 184 -18.57 20.95 -17.68
C THR A 184 -18.77 22.47 -17.75
N GLY A 185 -17.74 23.19 -18.17
CA GLY A 185 -17.78 24.65 -18.34
C GLY A 185 -16.48 25.28 -18.82
N PHE A 186 -15.39 24.52 -18.85
CA PHE A 186 -14.09 25.01 -19.31
C PHE A 186 -13.77 24.42 -20.67
N THR A 187 -14.07 25.18 -21.73
CA THR A 187 -13.92 24.75 -23.12
C THR A 187 -12.47 24.75 -23.62
N THR A 188 -11.49 25.06 -22.78
CA THR A 188 -10.05 24.84 -23.06
C THR A 188 -9.32 24.63 -21.73
N THR A 189 -8.84 23.40 -21.46
CA THR A 189 -7.88 23.05 -20.38
C THR A 189 -8.27 23.26 -18.90
N GLY A 190 -9.55 23.38 -18.53
CA GLY A 190 -9.96 23.50 -17.12
C GLY A 190 -10.26 22.16 -16.46
N VAL A 191 -9.23 21.56 -15.86
CA VAL A 191 -9.25 20.20 -15.32
C VAL A 191 -9.65 20.19 -13.85
N CYS A 192 -10.62 19.34 -13.49
CA CYS A 192 -10.74 18.82 -12.14
C CYS A 192 -9.45 18.02 -11.87
N ASN A 193 -8.45 18.65 -11.25
CA ASN A 193 -7.13 18.09 -11.08
C ASN A 193 -6.78 17.94 -9.61
N ASN A 194 -6.06 16.87 -9.30
CA ASN A 194 -5.43 16.59 -8.03
C ASN A 194 -3.96 17.03 -8.00
N ILE A 195 -3.57 17.93 -8.91
CA ILE A 195 -2.20 18.40 -9.03
C ILE A 195 -1.84 19.20 -7.78
N GLY A 196 -0.75 18.82 -7.14
CA GLY A 196 -0.25 19.53 -5.96
C GLY A 196 -1.02 19.22 -4.67
N ASN A 197 -1.89 18.21 -4.67
CA ASN A 197 -2.31 17.56 -3.43
C ASN A 197 -1.09 16.94 -2.74
N SER A 198 -1.10 16.86 -1.43
CA SER A 198 -0.03 16.19 -0.70
C SER A 198 -0.51 15.69 0.65
N VAL A 199 0.15 14.69 1.22
CA VAL A 199 -0.08 14.29 2.61
C VAL A 199 1.23 14.26 3.36
N THR A 200 1.20 14.80 4.58
CA THR A 200 2.33 14.84 5.50
C THR A 200 1.95 14.22 6.84
N PHE A 201 2.85 13.45 7.45
CA PHE A 201 2.60 12.75 8.72
C PHE A 201 3.50 13.22 9.86
N PRO A 202 3.31 14.41 10.46
CA PRO A 202 4.01 14.74 11.68
C PRO A 202 3.52 13.92 12.88
N GLY A 203 4.37 13.68 13.87
CA GLY A 203 3.92 13.04 15.10
C GLY A 203 4.72 13.49 16.32
N THR A 204 4.08 13.41 17.48
CA THR A 204 4.71 13.61 18.79
C THR A 204 4.30 12.52 19.78
N GLY A 205 5.16 12.27 20.76
CA GLY A 205 4.92 11.33 21.84
C GLY A 205 5.37 11.92 23.17
N THR A 206 4.60 11.63 24.22
CA THR A 206 5.02 11.85 25.60
C THR A 206 5.26 10.49 26.23
N PHE A 207 6.52 10.13 26.46
CA PHE A 207 6.92 8.80 26.94
C PHE A 207 7.20 8.80 28.45
N SER A 208 7.50 9.97 29.01
CA SER A 208 7.65 10.20 30.46
C SER A 208 7.47 11.68 30.79
N PRO A 209 7.34 12.08 32.07
CA PRO A 209 7.34 13.49 32.46
C PRO A 209 8.57 14.26 31.96
N ALA A 210 9.72 13.59 31.83
CA ALA A 210 10.96 14.16 31.30
C ALA A 210 11.03 14.15 29.75
N LEU A 211 10.20 13.35 29.09
CA LEU A 211 10.14 13.20 27.63
C LEU A 211 8.75 13.58 27.11
N THR A 212 8.35 14.84 27.32
CA THR A 212 7.10 15.40 26.82
C THR A 212 7.24 15.93 25.40
N ASN A 213 6.22 15.71 24.56
CA ASN A 213 6.13 16.23 23.19
C ASN A 213 7.36 15.94 22.29
N ARG A 214 7.99 14.78 22.46
CA ARG A 214 9.11 14.36 21.60
C ARG A 214 8.61 14.07 20.19
N ASN A 215 9.29 14.59 19.18
CA ASN A 215 8.97 14.27 17.79
C ASN A 215 9.26 12.78 17.52
N ILE A 216 8.25 12.02 17.13
CA ILE A 216 8.36 10.57 16.89
C ILE A 216 8.98 10.22 15.53
N LEU A 217 9.48 11.21 14.79
CA LEU A 217 10.20 11.03 13.53
C LEU A 217 11.65 11.55 13.57
N SER A 218 12.12 12.06 14.72
CA SER A 218 13.51 12.50 14.85
C SER A 218 14.45 11.29 15.04
N PRO A 219 15.53 11.14 14.25
CA PRO A 219 16.55 10.13 14.53
C PRO A 219 17.16 10.34 15.92
N ALA A 220 17.38 9.25 16.66
CA ALA A 220 18.00 9.31 17.98
C ALA A 220 19.53 9.44 17.84
N GLY A 221 20.08 10.57 18.30
CA GLY A 221 21.52 10.81 18.38
C GLY A 221 21.83 12.21 18.93
N SER A 222 22.90 12.34 19.72
CA SER A 222 23.28 13.50 20.56
C SER A 222 23.66 14.80 19.83
N VAL A 223 23.27 14.97 18.58
CA VAL A 223 23.49 16.21 17.81
C VAL A 223 22.12 16.81 17.54
N ALA A 224 21.90 18.02 18.05
CA ALA A 224 20.71 18.81 17.82
C ALA A 224 20.29 18.77 16.34
N ASN A 225 19.18 18.10 16.04
CA ASN A 225 18.58 18.14 14.72
C ASN A 225 17.42 19.13 14.74
N THR A 226 17.63 20.23 14.02
CA THR A 226 16.83 21.46 14.01
C THR A 226 15.71 21.46 12.98
N GLN A 227 15.29 20.31 12.45
CA GLN A 227 14.20 20.24 11.48
C GLN A 227 13.32 19.00 11.67
N PRO A 228 11.98 19.14 11.67
CA PRO A 228 11.07 18.00 11.64
C PRO A 228 11.16 17.29 10.28
N LEU A 229 11.28 15.96 10.30
CA LEU A 229 11.07 15.14 9.11
C LEU A 229 9.57 15.13 8.79
N SER A 230 9.17 15.84 7.75
CA SER A 230 7.88 15.72 7.10
C SER A 230 8.00 14.67 5.99
N PHE A 231 7.39 13.50 6.16
CA PHE A 231 7.19 12.63 5.00
C PHE A 231 6.06 13.21 4.16
N THR A 232 6.38 13.79 3.01
CA THR A 232 5.38 14.36 2.11
C THR A 232 5.24 13.45 0.90
N VAL A 233 4.07 12.82 0.76
CA VAL A 233 3.71 12.23 -0.53
C VAL A 233 3.11 13.34 -1.36
N ALA A 234 3.78 13.71 -2.46
CA ALA A 234 3.18 14.54 -3.47
C ALA A 234 2.16 13.71 -4.27
N GLY A 235 0.98 14.27 -4.47
CA GLY A 235 0.02 13.78 -5.46
C GLY A 235 0.60 13.89 -6.87
N PRO A 236 -0.11 13.37 -7.88
CA PRO A 236 0.36 13.40 -9.26
C PRO A 236 0.68 14.83 -9.71
N THR A 237 1.75 14.99 -10.47
CA THR A 237 2.19 16.28 -11.02
C THR A 237 1.47 16.65 -12.32
N THR A 238 0.73 15.71 -12.90
CA THR A 238 -0.07 15.85 -14.12
C THR A 238 -1.55 15.58 -13.84
N ALA A 239 -2.44 16.25 -14.56
CA ALA A 239 -3.87 16.18 -14.32
C ALA A 239 -4.44 14.88 -14.92
N ILE A 240 -5.00 14.00 -14.09
CA ILE A 240 -5.57 12.72 -14.55
C ILE A 240 -7.06 12.71 -14.23
N VAL A 241 -7.88 12.54 -15.27
CA VAL A 241 -9.35 12.76 -15.24
C VAL A 241 -10.14 11.51 -14.78
N SER A 242 -9.47 10.41 -14.43
CA SER A 242 -10.13 9.18 -13.97
C SER A 242 -9.18 8.40 -13.06
N PHE A 243 -9.49 8.29 -11.77
CA PHE A 243 -8.71 7.51 -10.83
C PHE A 243 -9.55 6.38 -10.23
N ASN A 244 -9.32 5.19 -10.77
CA ASN A 244 -9.72 3.90 -10.19
C ASN A 244 -8.46 3.05 -9.87
N GLY A 245 -7.31 3.69 -9.61
CA GLY A 245 -6.00 3.02 -9.69
C GLY A 245 -4.85 3.58 -8.83
N LEU A 246 -5.09 4.46 -7.84
CA LEU A 246 -4.08 4.62 -6.79
C LEU A 246 -4.21 3.44 -5.83
N THR A 247 -3.42 2.40 -6.10
CA THR A 247 -3.29 1.30 -5.15
C THR A 247 -2.50 1.79 -3.92
N ASN A 248 -2.62 1.05 -2.81
CA ASN A 248 -2.01 1.36 -1.51
C ASN A 248 -0.48 1.61 -1.57
N THR A 249 0.17 1.26 -2.69
CA THR A 249 1.59 1.44 -3.00
C THR A 249 1.97 2.86 -3.40
N THR A 250 1.07 3.70 -3.92
CA THR A 250 1.43 5.05 -4.44
C THR A 250 1.57 6.12 -3.35
N LEU A 251 0.95 5.95 -2.16
CA LEU A 251 1.36 6.73 -0.97
C LEU A 251 2.69 6.25 -0.37
N GLY A 252 3.29 5.18 -0.91
CA GLY A 252 4.56 4.62 -0.49
C GLY A 252 4.51 4.05 0.94
N GLN A 253 4.75 2.75 1.09
CA GLN A 253 5.33 2.29 2.36
C GLN A 253 6.74 2.88 2.44
N VAL A 254 6.88 4.05 3.05
CA VAL A 254 8.20 4.56 3.40
C VAL A 254 8.78 3.58 4.39
N ASN A 255 10.04 3.19 4.20
CA ASN A 255 10.81 2.53 5.24
C ASN A 255 10.69 3.38 6.51
N PRO A 256 9.95 2.91 7.54
CA PRO A 256 9.77 3.70 8.74
C PRO A 256 11.14 3.87 9.38
N THR A 257 11.58 5.11 9.57
CA THR A 257 12.62 5.38 10.55
C THR A 257 12.02 5.01 11.90
N TYR A 258 12.69 4.15 12.65
CA TYR A 258 12.24 3.62 13.93
C TYR A 258 12.98 4.34 15.06
N PRO A 259 12.60 5.57 15.46
CA PRO A 259 13.19 6.17 16.64
C PRO A 259 12.80 5.38 17.88
N SER A 260 13.78 5.29 18.76
CA SER A 260 13.72 4.48 19.95
C SER A 260 13.76 5.42 21.16
N PHE A 261 12.81 5.26 22.07
CA PHE A 261 12.60 6.13 23.22
C PHE A 261 12.77 5.32 24.48
N VAL A 262 13.73 5.69 25.33
CA VAL A 262 13.85 5.06 26.64
C VAL A 262 12.69 5.56 27.51
N CYS A 263 11.75 4.68 27.84
CA CYS A 263 10.73 4.98 28.82
C CYS A 263 11.37 5.02 30.22
N ASP A 264 11.61 6.22 30.73
CA ASP A 264 12.14 6.43 32.08
C ASP A 264 11.33 7.52 32.77
N LEU A 265 10.49 7.12 33.74
CA LEU A 265 9.66 8.03 34.52
C LEU A 265 10.49 8.90 35.49
N ASN A 266 11.71 8.48 35.85
CA ASN A 266 12.52 9.10 36.90
C ASN A 266 13.84 9.73 36.41
N GLY A 267 14.10 9.76 35.10
CA GLY A 267 15.27 10.44 34.53
C GLY A 267 16.59 9.74 34.81
N GLY A 268 16.59 8.41 34.94
CA GLY A 268 17.78 7.56 34.98
C GLY A 268 17.68 6.37 35.92
N ASN A 269 16.58 6.20 36.64
CA ASN A 269 16.42 5.17 37.67
C ASN A 269 15.32 4.19 37.26
N LEU A 270 15.73 3.03 36.74
CA LEU A 270 14.86 1.92 36.31
C LEU A 270 14.23 1.22 37.53
N ASP A 271 13.41 1.93 38.31
CA ASP A 271 12.64 1.27 39.37
C ASP A 271 11.61 0.33 38.74
N THR A 272 11.53 -0.87 39.28
CA THR A 272 10.76 -2.00 38.75
C THR A 272 9.24 -1.79 38.78
N THR A 273 8.77 -0.74 39.44
CA THR A 273 7.36 -0.37 39.58
C THR A 273 6.87 0.64 38.53
N ASP A 274 7.77 1.22 37.74
CA ASP A 274 7.42 2.27 36.78
C ASP A 274 6.86 1.66 35.49
N VAL A 275 5.56 1.85 35.26
CA VAL A 275 4.85 1.42 34.05
C VAL A 275 4.90 2.54 33.02
N CYS A 276 5.46 2.30 31.84
CA CYS A 276 5.42 3.29 30.77
C CYS A 276 4.00 3.44 30.24
N LYS A 277 3.50 4.68 30.23
CA LYS A 277 2.17 5.04 29.73
C LYS A 277 2.30 6.11 28.64
N PRO A 278 2.82 5.75 27.45
CA PRO A 278 3.09 6.75 26.45
C PRO A 278 1.78 7.33 25.92
N THR A 279 1.71 8.66 25.87
CA THR A 279 0.69 9.37 25.12
C THR A 279 1.24 9.65 23.75
N ILE A 280 0.72 8.97 22.73
CA ILE A 280 1.14 9.21 21.35
C ILE A 280 0.10 10.07 20.65
N THR A 281 0.57 11.13 20.00
CA THR A 281 -0.24 12.00 19.16
C THR A 281 0.32 11.99 17.73
N GLN A 282 -0.43 11.39 16.81
CA GLN A 282 -0.11 11.41 15.40
C GLN A 282 -0.95 12.47 14.71
N THR A 283 -0.33 13.30 13.89
CA THR A 283 -1.02 14.28 13.07
C THR A 283 -0.79 13.94 11.61
N MET A 284 -1.86 13.96 10.83
CA MET A 284 -1.82 13.82 9.39
C MET A 284 -2.34 15.12 8.78
N THR A 285 -1.48 15.77 8.04
CA THR A 285 -1.76 17.03 7.35
C THR A 285 -1.93 16.72 5.88
N VAL A 286 -3.16 16.83 5.39
CA VAL A 286 -3.51 16.61 4.00
C VAL A 286 -3.72 17.98 3.34
N THR A 287 -2.92 18.28 2.34
CA THR A 287 -3.10 19.45 1.48
C THR A 287 -3.90 19.03 0.25
N LEU A 288 -5.03 19.68 0.02
CA LEU A 288 -5.91 19.45 -1.12
C LEU A 288 -6.01 20.73 -1.95
N LYS A 289 -6.02 20.60 -3.27
CA LYS A 289 -6.24 21.69 -4.22
C LYS A 289 -7.65 21.56 -4.77
N GLY A 290 -8.41 22.64 -4.66
CA GLY A 290 -9.81 22.68 -5.08
C GLY A 290 -10.72 21.73 -4.30
N PRO A 291 -11.90 21.37 -4.86
CA PRO A 291 -12.90 20.53 -4.20
C PRO A 291 -12.52 19.04 -4.27
N ASP A 292 -11.28 18.73 -3.94
CA ASP A 292 -10.77 17.37 -3.94
C ASP A 292 -11.15 16.63 -2.67
N SER A 293 -11.19 15.30 -2.77
CA SER A 293 -11.48 14.41 -1.67
C SER A 293 -10.26 13.60 -1.30
N PHE A 294 -10.16 13.25 -0.02
CA PHE A 294 -9.13 12.34 0.49
C PHE A 294 -9.78 11.08 1.05
N VAL A 295 -9.27 9.91 0.66
CA VAL A 295 -9.80 8.61 1.09
C VAL A 295 -8.69 7.81 1.78
N LEU A 296 -8.98 7.35 3.00
CA LEU A 296 -8.14 6.43 3.75
C LEU A 296 -8.84 5.07 3.79
N VAL A 297 -8.47 4.18 2.88
CA VAL A 297 -9.02 2.82 2.84
C VAL A 297 -8.37 1.98 3.94
N ASN A 298 -7.03 2.03 4.01
CA ASN A 298 -6.21 1.33 4.99
C ASN A 298 -5.21 2.31 5.64
N GLY A 299 -5.60 2.93 6.75
CA GLY A 299 -4.63 3.58 7.62
C GLY A 299 -3.57 2.58 8.04
N GLY A 300 -2.32 2.93 7.85
CA GLY A 300 -1.23 2.09 8.29
C GLY A 300 -1.14 2.08 9.81
N ASP A 301 -0.36 1.14 10.29
CA ASP A 301 -0.18 0.88 11.70
C ASP A 301 0.97 1.70 12.24
N ALA A 302 0.73 2.30 13.39
CA ALA A 302 1.79 2.80 14.22
C ALA A 302 2.13 1.75 15.28
N PHE A 303 3.37 1.27 15.35
CA PHE A 303 3.76 0.15 16.23
C PHE A 303 4.72 0.62 17.31
N GLY A 304 4.39 0.33 18.56
CA GLY A 304 5.21 0.40 19.76
C GLY A 304 5.68 -0.99 20.18
N ALA A 305 6.97 -1.31 20.05
CA ALA A 305 7.53 -2.57 20.56
C ALA A 305 8.67 -2.34 21.55
N ASN A 306 8.74 -3.22 22.56
CA ASN A 306 9.93 -3.38 23.39
C ASN A 306 11.00 -4.10 22.55
N CYS A 307 12.25 -3.61 22.52
CA CYS A 307 13.36 -4.27 21.82
C CYS A 307 13.60 -5.74 22.30
N ASP A 308 12.92 -6.22 23.34
CA ASP A 308 13.02 -7.59 23.87
C ASP A 308 12.19 -8.64 23.08
N ALA A 309 11.90 -8.41 21.80
CA ALA A 309 11.28 -9.39 20.91
C ALA A 309 12.24 -10.56 20.64
N THR A 310 12.41 -11.43 21.63
CA THR A 310 13.11 -12.70 21.47
C THR A 310 12.27 -13.57 20.53
N LEU A 311 12.89 -14.05 19.45
CA LEU A 311 12.29 -15.05 18.55
C LEU A 311 11.64 -16.14 19.41
N THR A 312 10.35 -16.42 19.19
CA THR A 312 9.72 -17.56 19.86
C THR A 312 10.48 -18.83 19.50
N ALA A 313 10.51 -19.83 20.38
CA ALA A 313 11.18 -21.11 20.10
C ALA A 313 10.68 -21.77 18.79
N LYS A 314 9.45 -21.46 18.37
CA LYS A 314 8.89 -21.89 17.08
C LYS A 314 9.55 -21.13 15.90
N GLN A 315 9.63 -19.80 15.97
CA GLN A 315 10.27 -18.98 14.93
C GLN A 315 11.77 -19.28 14.83
N GLN A 316 12.47 -19.48 15.95
CA GLN A 316 13.87 -19.94 15.93
C GLN A 316 14.03 -21.27 15.20
N LYS A 317 13.12 -22.22 15.41
CA LYS A 317 13.12 -23.50 14.70
C LYS A 317 12.82 -23.34 13.21
N GLN A 318 11.92 -22.43 12.83
CA GLN A 318 11.59 -22.15 11.44
C GLN A 318 12.78 -21.50 10.71
N ILE A 319 13.43 -20.51 11.32
CA ILE A 319 14.64 -19.89 10.77
C ILE A 319 15.76 -20.93 10.67
N ALA A 320 15.99 -21.73 11.73
CA ALA A 320 16.99 -22.79 11.70
C ALA A 320 16.70 -23.84 10.62
N PHE A 321 15.43 -24.16 10.37
CA PHE A 321 15.01 -25.03 9.28
C PHE A 321 15.30 -24.40 7.92
N LEU A 322 14.87 -23.17 7.67
CA LEU A 322 15.09 -22.47 6.41
C LEU A 322 16.58 -22.29 6.10
N THR A 323 17.39 -21.92 7.09
CA THR A 323 18.85 -21.83 6.95
C THR A 323 19.47 -23.18 6.60
N LYS A 324 18.98 -24.29 7.18
CA LYS A 324 19.44 -25.64 6.81
C LYS A 324 18.97 -26.04 5.43
N LEU A 325 17.74 -25.67 5.06
CA LEU A 325 17.18 -25.91 3.74
C LEU A 325 18.02 -25.19 2.67
N VAL A 326 18.32 -23.90 2.84
CA VAL A 326 19.19 -23.15 1.94
C VAL A 326 20.56 -23.81 1.77
N LYS A 327 21.18 -24.26 2.86
CA LYS A 327 22.46 -25.00 2.78
C LYS A 327 22.33 -26.29 1.98
N PHE A 328 21.25 -27.03 2.18
CA PHE A 328 20.98 -28.25 1.43
C PHE A 328 20.72 -27.94 -0.06
N LEU A 329 19.94 -26.90 -0.36
CA LEU A 329 19.63 -26.50 -1.73
C LEU A 329 20.87 -25.99 -2.47
N ASN A 330 21.71 -25.17 -1.83
CA ASN A 330 23.01 -24.76 -2.37
C ASN A 330 23.94 -25.95 -2.66
N TRP A 331 24.01 -26.92 -1.74
CA TRP A 331 24.76 -28.16 -1.98
C TRP A 331 24.18 -28.95 -3.16
N TRP A 332 22.86 -29.09 -3.20
CA TRP A 332 22.17 -29.78 -4.29
C TRP A 332 22.42 -29.08 -5.62
N GLU A 333 22.30 -27.76 -5.69
CA GLU A 333 22.58 -26.96 -6.87
C GLU A 333 24.04 -27.11 -7.34
N SER A 334 25.01 -27.14 -6.42
CA SER A 334 26.42 -27.36 -6.77
C SER A 334 26.68 -28.72 -7.43
N THR A 335 25.82 -29.71 -7.18
CA THR A 335 25.88 -31.03 -7.80
C THR A 335 24.94 -31.18 -8.99
N HIS A 336 23.91 -30.35 -9.09
CA HIS A 336 22.86 -30.35 -10.11
C HIS A 336 22.46 -28.92 -10.47
N PRO A 337 23.25 -28.22 -11.30
CA PRO A 337 22.99 -26.82 -11.63
C PRO A 337 21.60 -26.66 -12.27
N ASN A 338 20.78 -25.79 -11.68
CA ASN A 338 19.46 -25.48 -12.21
C ASN A 338 19.14 -24.01 -11.93
N PRO A 339 18.93 -23.17 -12.97
CA PRO A 339 18.72 -21.74 -12.79
C PRO A 339 17.44 -21.40 -12.01
N ARG A 340 16.41 -22.26 -12.08
CA ARG A 340 15.19 -22.09 -11.27
C ARG A 340 15.44 -22.36 -9.79
N LEU A 341 16.33 -23.32 -9.50
CA LEU A 341 16.74 -23.61 -8.13
C LEU A 341 17.61 -22.47 -7.57
N SER A 342 18.55 -21.93 -8.36
CA SER A 342 19.34 -20.74 -8.01
C SER A 342 18.43 -19.58 -7.61
N ALA A 343 17.49 -19.21 -8.48
CA ALA A 343 16.57 -18.10 -8.21
C ALA A 343 15.69 -18.33 -6.98
N PHE A 344 15.33 -19.60 -6.70
CA PHE A 344 14.59 -19.95 -5.48
C PHE A 344 15.48 -19.84 -4.23
N ILE A 345 16.74 -20.28 -4.30
CA ILE A 345 17.73 -20.12 -3.23
C ILE A 345 17.94 -18.63 -2.94
N ASP A 346 18.14 -17.80 -3.97
CA ASP A 346 18.33 -16.34 -3.84
C ASP A 346 17.15 -15.68 -3.13
N LYS A 347 15.90 -16.09 -3.45
CA LYS A 347 14.70 -15.57 -2.77
C LYS A 347 14.69 -15.94 -1.29
N ILE A 348 15.04 -17.17 -0.92
CA ILE A 348 15.10 -17.59 0.49
C ILE A 348 16.27 -16.90 1.21
N GLU A 349 17.41 -16.73 0.53
CA GLU A 349 18.57 -16.03 1.09
C GLU A 349 18.29 -14.54 1.32
N ALA A 350 17.64 -13.86 0.38
CA ALA A 350 17.18 -12.49 0.54
C ALA A 350 16.20 -12.37 1.71
N PHE A 351 15.24 -13.31 1.82
CA PHE A 351 14.34 -13.38 2.97
C PHE A 351 15.11 -13.58 4.30
N LEU A 352 16.04 -14.53 4.36
CA LEU A 352 16.85 -14.80 5.55
C LEU A 352 17.79 -13.64 5.90
N ALA A 353 18.27 -12.89 4.92
CA ALA A 353 19.10 -11.70 5.14
C ALA A 353 18.29 -10.59 5.84
N VAL A 354 17.04 -10.38 5.43
CA VAL A 354 16.12 -9.43 6.09
C VAL A 354 15.73 -9.90 7.50
N VAL A 355 15.58 -11.20 7.71
CA VAL A 355 15.25 -11.77 9.03
C VAL A 355 16.45 -11.73 10.00
N ASN A 356 17.68 -11.76 9.49
CA ASN A 356 18.90 -11.81 10.31
C ASN A 356 19.55 -10.44 10.57
N THR A 357 18.99 -9.34 10.09
CA THR A 357 19.53 -8.03 10.41
C THR A 357 19.24 -7.68 11.88
N VAL A 358 20.29 -7.58 12.67
CA VAL A 358 20.24 -6.93 13.99
C VAL A 358 19.91 -5.47 13.74
N ASP A 359 18.85 -4.94 14.36
CA ASP A 359 18.56 -3.52 14.24
C ASP A 359 19.73 -2.73 14.85
N PRO A 360 20.41 -1.84 14.08
CA PRO A 360 21.50 -1.04 14.61
C PRO A 360 21.10 -0.15 15.80
N ASN A 361 19.80 0.09 16.02
CA ASN A 361 19.25 0.86 17.13
C ASN A 361 18.72 0.01 18.30
N CYS A 362 18.63 -1.33 18.16
CA CYS A 362 18.35 -2.27 19.25
C CYS A 362 19.48 -3.31 19.33
N GLY A 363 20.60 -2.95 19.96
CA GLY A 363 21.76 -3.83 20.10
C GLY A 363 21.42 -5.17 20.77
N GLY A 364 21.37 -6.25 19.97
CA GLY A 364 21.05 -7.61 20.43
C GLY A 364 19.63 -8.09 20.13
N ALA A 365 18.74 -7.23 19.63
CA ALA A 365 17.41 -7.62 19.20
C ALA A 365 17.42 -7.96 17.70
N THR A 366 17.09 -9.21 17.37
CA THR A 366 16.68 -9.56 16.02
C THR A 366 15.26 -9.04 15.87
N LEU A 367 15.04 -7.92 15.17
CA LEU A 367 13.68 -7.49 14.85
C LEU A 367 13.10 -8.54 13.90
N VAL A 368 12.29 -9.41 14.47
CA VAL A 368 11.59 -10.44 13.74
C VAL A 368 10.46 -9.76 13.01
N ASN A 369 10.78 -9.16 11.88
CA ASN A 369 9.79 -8.83 10.88
C ASN A 369 9.27 -10.10 10.21
N LEU A 370 9.22 -11.25 10.90
CA LEU A 370 8.63 -12.45 10.35
C LEU A 370 7.15 -12.23 10.12
N ASP A 371 6.43 -11.49 10.95
CA ASP A 371 5.01 -11.21 10.69
C ASP A 371 4.83 -10.21 9.54
N ILE A 372 5.75 -9.27 9.30
CA ILE A 372 5.70 -8.34 8.16
C ILE A 372 6.20 -8.97 6.87
N ALA A 373 7.23 -9.81 6.94
CA ALA A 373 7.76 -10.57 5.82
C ALA A 373 6.83 -11.73 5.46
N THR A 374 6.19 -12.35 6.46
CA THR A 374 5.12 -13.33 6.27
C THR A 374 3.84 -12.64 5.85
N ALA A 375 3.51 -11.42 6.31
CA ALA A 375 2.37 -10.65 5.80
C ALA A 375 2.63 -10.13 4.37
N ALA A 376 3.84 -9.73 4.02
CA ALA A 376 4.22 -9.37 2.65
C ALA A 376 4.21 -10.60 1.73
N ALA A 377 4.71 -11.75 2.22
CA ALA A 377 4.58 -13.03 1.53
C ALA A 377 3.13 -13.54 1.49
N LEU A 378 2.33 -13.27 2.52
CA LEU A 378 0.91 -13.65 2.60
C LEU A 378 0.02 -12.68 1.82
N ASP A 379 0.37 -11.41 1.64
CA ASP A 379 -0.32 -10.47 0.73
C ASP A 379 -0.08 -10.93 -0.71
N GLN A 380 1.15 -11.39 -1.01
CA GLN A 380 1.43 -12.08 -2.27
C GLN A 380 0.65 -13.40 -2.43
N VAL A 381 0.26 -14.06 -1.33
CA VAL A 381 -0.53 -15.31 -1.34
C VAL A 381 -2.05 -15.08 -1.23
N ALA A 382 -2.52 -13.98 -0.62
CA ALA A 382 -3.93 -13.66 -0.45
C ALA A 382 -4.54 -13.12 -1.75
N PHE A 383 -3.71 -12.53 -2.61
CA PHE A 383 -4.03 -12.26 -4.01
C PHE A 383 -4.40 -13.55 -4.78
N ALA A 384 -3.80 -14.70 -4.43
CA ALA A 384 -4.03 -16.00 -5.06
C ALA A 384 -5.35 -16.69 -4.64
N ALA A 385 -6.05 -16.24 -3.59
CA ALA A 385 -7.29 -16.89 -3.11
C ALA A 385 -8.58 -16.39 -3.80
N SER A 386 -8.49 -15.41 -4.70
CA SER A 386 -9.64 -14.75 -5.33
C SER A 386 -10.24 -15.49 -6.55
N GLY A 387 -9.71 -16.66 -6.91
CA GLY A 387 -10.31 -17.52 -7.95
C GLY A 387 -10.06 -17.06 -9.40
N GLY A 388 -9.17 -16.09 -9.62
CA GLY A 388 -8.51 -15.92 -10.92
C GLY A 388 -7.52 -17.06 -11.14
N ALA A 389 -7.46 -17.61 -12.35
CA ALA A 389 -6.54 -18.69 -12.70
C ALA A 389 -5.08 -18.35 -12.35
N GLU A 390 -4.32 -19.38 -11.96
CA GLU A 390 -2.91 -19.31 -11.54
C GLU A 390 -2.06 -18.43 -12.47
N GLY A 391 -1.65 -17.27 -11.98
CA GLY A 391 -0.46 -16.57 -12.45
C GLY A 391 0.63 -16.75 -11.41
N GLU A 392 1.66 -17.53 -11.73
CA GLU A 392 2.96 -17.45 -11.06
C GLU A 392 3.35 -15.96 -10.90
N PRO A 393 3.99 -15.52 -9.80
CA PRO A 393 4.64 -14.22 -9.81
C PRO A 393 5.66 -14.26 -10.94
N ALA A 394 5.39 -13.50 -12.00
CA ALA A 394 6.19 -13.46 -13.21
C ALA A 394 7.68 -13.34 -12.82
N PRO A 395 8.59 -14.14 -13.42
CA PRO A 395 10.02 -13.91 -13.27
C PRO A 395 10.36 -12.43 -13.48
N PRO A 396 11.44 -11.90 -12.91
CA PRO A 396 11.87 -10.55 -13.26
C PRO A 396 12.19 -10.49 -14.77
N HIS A 397 11.27 -9.95 -15.56
CA HIS A 397 11.43 -9.66 -16.98
C HIS A 397 12.27 -8.38 -17.14
N TYR A 398 13.17 -8.37 -18.12
CA TYR A 398 14.01 -7.22 -18.44
C TYR A 398 13.63 -6.67 -19.79
N TYR A 399 13.29 -5.38 -19.82
CA TYR A 399 12.83 -4.70 -21.01
C TYR A 399 13.94 -3.78 -21.56
N ALA A 400 14.09 -3.75 -22.89
CA ALA A 400 14.97 -2.79 -23.55
C ALA A 400 14.33 -2.25 -24.84
N VAL A 401 14.38 -0.93 -25.00
CA VAL A 401 13.92 -0.22 -26.20
C VAL A 401 15.09 -0.13 -27.19
N ILE A 402 14.91 -0.69 -28.39
CA ILE A 402 15.92 -0.71 -29.45
C ILE A 402 15.45 0.17 -30.58
N SER A 403 16.19 1.24 -30.87
CA SER A 403 15.92 2.07 -32.05
C SER A 403 16.37 1.33 -33.31
N SER A 404 15.43 1.12 -34.23
CA SER A 404 15.65 0.50 -35.54
C SER A 404 14.56 0.98 -36.52
N PRO A 405 14.63 2.24 -36.98
CA PRO A 405 13.55 2.83 -37.77
C PRO A 405 13.29 2.08 -39.07
N GLY A 406 12.01 1.85 -39.37
CA GLY A 406 11.54 1.17 -40.57
C GLY A 406 11.75 -0.36 -40.58
N LEU A 407 12.17 -0.95 -39.46
CA LEU A 407 12.26 -2.41 -39.34
C LEU A 407 10.86 -3.01 -39.35
N THR A 408 10.64 -4.06 -40.14
CA THR A 408 9.35 -4.78 -40.13
C THR A 408 9.15 -5.53 -38.82
N TRP A 409 7.92 -5.89 -38.46
CA TRP A 409 7.67 -6.66 -37.23
C TRP A 409 8.43 -8.00 -37.22
N GLU A 410 8.45 -8.73 -38.34
CA GLU A 410 9.21 -9.97 -38.48
C GLU A 410 10.73 -9.74 -38.39
N GLY A 411 11.21 -8.60 -38.90
CA GLY A 411 12.57 -8.14 -38.72
C GLY A 411 12.90 -7.88 -37.24
N ALA A 412 12.02 -7.16 -36.54
CA ALA A 412 12.15 -6.86 -35.12
C ALA A 412 12.12 -8.13 -34.25
N ARG A 413 11.21 -9.07 -34.54
CA ARG A 413 11.15 -10.38 -33.88
C ARG A 413 12.44 -11.16 -34.06
N THR A 414 12.97 -11.21 -35.29
CA THR A 414 14.23 -11.90 -35.59
C THR A 414 15.40 -11.21 -34.90
N ALA A 415 15.43 -9.88 -34.89
CA ALA A 415 16.46 -9.09 -34.23
C ALA A 415 16.45 -9.30 -32.71
N ALA A 416 15.28 -9.28 -32.07
CA ALA A 416 15.12 -9.59 -30.65
C ALA A 416 15.65 -10.99 -30.30
N ALA A 417 15.25 -12.01 -31.07
CA ALA A 417 15.72 -13.40 -30.90
C ALA A 417 17.22 -13.59 -31.19
N SER A 418 17.83 -12.66 -31.94
CA SER A 418 19.27 -12.70 -32.23
C SER A 418 20.14 -12.13 -31.11
N ILE A 419 19.56 -11.36 -30.18
CA ILE A 419 20.28 -10.84 -29.01
C ILE A 419 20.73 -12.03 -28.16
N ARG A 420 19.77 -12.89 -27.77
CA ARG A 420 19.97 -14.16 -27.06
C ARG A 420 18.78 -15.09 -27.30
N GLU A 421 18.99 -16.38 -27.02
CA GLU A 421 17.97 -17.43 -27.16
C GLU A 421 16.70 -17.16 -26.34
N ASP A 422 16.81 -16.44 -25.22
CA ASP A 422 15.70 -16.11 -24.33
C ASP A 422 15.11 -14.70 -24.55
N CYS A 423 15.57 -13.95 -25.55
CA CYS A 423 15.02 -12.63 -25.86
C CYS A 423 13.96 -12.72 -26.97
N HIS A 424 12.87 -11.99 -26.81
CA HIS A 424 11.81 -11.84 -27.81
C HIS A 424 11.26 -10.41 -27.79
N LEU A 425 10.30 -10.09 -28.66
CA LEU A 425 9.56 -8.83 -28.53
C LEU A 425 8.74 -8.85 -27.24
N ALA A 426 8.66 -7.71 -26.57
CA ALA A 426 8.02 -7.60 -25.27
C ALA A 426 6.54 -7.98 -25.30
N THR A 427 6.10 -8.73 -24.32
CA THR A 427 4.70 -8.95 -23.98
C THR A 427 4.34 -8.05 -22.80
N ILE A 428 3.05 -7.74 -22.68
CA ILE A 428 2.55 -6.86 -21.62
C ILE A 428 1.28 -7.50 -21.08
N THR A 429 1.43 -8.29 -20.03
CA THR A 429 0.35 -9.09 -19.41
C THR A 429 -0.26 -8.41 -18.19
N SER A 430 0.26 -7.27 -17.78
CA SER A 430 -0.20 -6.52 -16.61
C SER A 430 0.00 -4.99 -16.71
N GLU A 431 -0.74 -4.25 -15.90
CA GLU A 431 -0.59 -2.79 -15.76
C GLU A 431 0.81 -2.40 -15.24
N ALA A 432 1.40 -3.24 -14.38
CA ALA A 432 2.74 -3.02 -13.86
C ALA A 432 3.80 -3.10 -14.97
N GLU A 433 3.67 -4.05 -15.90
CA GLU A 433 4.57 -4.16 -17.06
C GLU A 433 4.42 -2.98 -18.02
N GLN A 434 3.18 -2.55 -18.28
CA GLN A 434 2.94 -1.34 -19.07
C GLN A 434 3.61 -0.12 -18.47
N ALA A 435 3.54 0.04 -17.14
CA ALA A 435 4.20 1.15 -16.46
C ALA A 435 5.73 1.12 -16.61
N ILE A 436 6.34 -0.07 -16.63
CA ILE A 436 7.78 -0.24 -16.89
C ILE A 436 8.09 0.19 -18.33
N ILE A 437 7.32 -0.28 -19.31
CA ILE A 437 7.49 0.11 -20.72
C ILE A 437 7.38 1.62 -20.91
N ASN A 438 6.34 2.24 -20.33
CA ASN A 438 6.12 3.69 -20.42
C ASN A 438 7.30 4.49 -19.84
N ALA A 439 7.96 3.98 -18.80
CA ALA A 439 9.12 4.63 -18.18
C ALA A 439 10.41 4.52 -19.01
N LEU A 440 10.50 3.56 -19.94
CA LEU A 440 11.65 3.40 -20.85
C LEU A 440 11.53 4.25 -22.11
N LEU A 441 10.32 4.67 -22.47
CA LEU A 441 10.02 5.43 -23.67
C LEU A 441 10.09 6.94 -23.40
N PRO A 442 10.41 7.76 -24.43
CA PRO A 442 10.42 9.21 -24.27
C PRO A 442 9.03 9.75 -23.90
N ASP A 443 8.99 10.93 -23.28
CA ASP A 443 7.73 11.62 -23.01
C ASP A 443 7.01 11.92 -24.34
N PRO A 444 5.82 11.35 -24.59
CA PRO A 444 5.13 11.50 -25.87
C PRO A 444 4.74 12.95 -26.16
N SER A 445 4.59 13.80 -25.15
CA SER A 445 4.25 15.22 -25.32
C SER A 445 5.39 16.06 -25.91
N GLY A 446 6.63 15.55 -25.85
CA GLY A 446 7.82 16.22 -26.39
C GLY A 446 8.24 15.74 -27.77
N LEU A 447 7.51 14.81 -28.38
CA LEU A 447 7.90 14.20 -29.66
C LEU A 447 7.39 15.02 -30.86
N GLU A 448 8.26 15.19 -31.85
CA GLU A 448 7.86 15.69 -33.17
C GLU A 448 7.39 14.51 -34.02
N GLY A 449 6.06 14.36 -34.15
CA GLY A 449 5.44 13.30 -34.96
C GLY A 449 5.06 12.04 -34.17
N THR A 450 4.48 11.07 -34.88
CA THR A 450 4.11 9.77 -34.33
C THR A 450 5.33 8.88 -34.24
N GLN A 451 5.53 8.25 -33.09
CA GLN A 451 6.55 7.23 -32.90
C GLN A 451 5.87 5.95 -32.41
N ASP A 452 6.20 4.86 -33.09
CA ASP A 452 5.73 3.53 -32.75
C ASP A 452 6.92 2.62 -32.41
N TYR A 453 6.72 1.69 -31.49
CA TYR A 453 7.69 0.61 -31.22
C TYR A 453 6.99 -0.74 -31.26
N TRP A 454 7.56 -1.70 -32.01
CA TRP A 454 7.02 -3.05 -32.08
C TRP A 454 7.06 -3.77 -30.72
N ILE A 455 5.97 -4.46 -30.40
CA ILE A 455 5.85 -5.41 -29.29
C ILE A 455 5.33 -6.77 -29.79
N GLY A 456 5.30 -7.75 -28.91
CA GLY A 456 5.09 -9.17 -29.24
C GLY A 456 3.66 -9.58 -29.58
N GLY A 457 2.76 -8.64 -29.84
CA GLY A 457 1.36 -8.95 -30.16
C GLY A 457 1.15 -9.27 -31.64
N THR A 458 0.39 -10.33 -31.93
CA THR A 458 0.04 -10.72 -33.30
C THR A 458 -1.38 -11.28 -33.38
N GLN A 459 -2.03 -11.13 -34.53
CA GLN A 459 -3.27 -11.82 -34.88
C GLN A 459 -3.16 -12.42 -36.30
N PRO A 460 -4.01 -13.40 -36.68
CA PRO A 460 -4.14 -13.82 -38.07
C PRO A 460 -4.55 -12.62 -38.95
N GLY A 461 -3.96 -12.52 -40.15
CA GLY A 461 -4.35 -11.47 -41.11
C GLY A 461 -5.82 -11.57 -41.51
N GLU A 462 -6.41 -10.42 -41.87
CA GLU A 462 -7.83 -10.29 -42.27
C GLU A 462 -8.84 -10.68 -41.16
N SER A 463 -8.40 -10.76 -39.91
CA SER A 463 -9.29 -11.05 -38.80
C SER A 463 -10.26 -9.90 -38.54
N ALA A 464 -11.49 -10.24 -38.12
CA ALA A 464 -12.48 -9.25 -37.73
C ALA A 464 -12.02 -8.54 -36.46
N GLU A 465 -12.15 -7.21 -36.41
CA GLU A 465 -11.73 -6.42 -35.26
C GLU A 465 -12.88 -5.95 -34.34
N PRO A 466 -12.64 -5.84 -33.02
CA PRO A 466 -11.36 -6.13 -32.38
C PRO A 466 -10.97 -7.62 -32.51
N SER A 467 -11.93 -8.54 -32.84
CA SER A 467 -12.13 -10.01 -32.60
C SER A 467 -11.09 -11.00 -33.10
N GLY A 468 -9.89 -10.54 -33.42
CA GLY A 468 -8.98 -11.34 -34.21
C GLY A 468 -8.13 -12.36 -33.46
N ASN A 469 -8.43 -12.65 -32.19
CA ASN A 469 -7.64 -13.57 -31.37
C ASN A 469 -6.17 -13.14 -31.27
N TRP A 470 -5.95 -11.90 -30.85
CA TRP A 470 -4.61 -11.41 -30.55
C TRP A 470 -3.91 -12.32 -29.54
N GLN A 471 -2.65 -12.65 -29.81
CA GLN A 471 -1.84 -13.54 -28.98
C GLN A 471 -0.42 -13.03 -28.85
N TRP A 472 0.21 -13.38 -27.73
CA TRP A 472 1.63 -13.09 -27.50
C TRP A 472 2.52 -14.10 -28.21
N ILE A 473 3.66 -13.65 -28.74
CA ILE A 473 4.62 -14.50 -29.47
C ILE A 473 5.34 -15.56 -28.64
N ASN A 474 5.29 -15.47 -27.32
CA ASN A 474 5.94 -16.37 -26.37
C ASN A 474 4.94 -17.36 -25.72
N ASP A 475 3.76 -17.51 -26.31
CA ASP A 475 2.69 -18.40 -25.84
C ASP A 475 2.11 -18.04 -24.45
N GLU A 476 2.27 -16.80 -23.97
CA GLU A 476 1.61 -16.31 -22.73
C GLU A 476 0.09 -16.14 -22.85
N GLY A 477 -0.47 -16.41 -24.02
CA GLY A 477 -1.90 -16.56 -24.24
C GLY A 477 -2.51 -15.52 -25.17
N ILE A 478 -3.84 -15.56 -25.23
CA ILE A 478 -4.67 -14.65 -26.02
C ILE A 478 -4.98 -13.41 -25.17
N PHE A 479 -4.91 -12.23 -25.77
CA PHE A 479 -5.42 -10.99 -25.21
C PHE A 479 -6.44 -10.40 -26.18
N TRP A 480 -7.38 -9.61 -25.67
CA TRP A 480 -8.61 -9.36 -26.43
C TRP A 480 -9.24 -8.02 -26.12
N ASN A 481 -9.47 -7.75 -24.84
CA ASN A 481 -10.14 -6.53 -24.42
C ASN A 481 -9.71 -6.09 -23.02
N ASN A 482 -9.97 -4.82 -22.73
CA ASN A 482 -9.97 -4.29 -21.38
C ASN A 482 -11.28 -4.73 -20.65
N GLY A 483 -11.54 -6.03 -20.61
CA GLY A 483 -12.82 -6.64 -20.23
C GLY A 483 -12.72 -7.71 -19.13
N SER A 484 -13.89 -8.19 -18.68
CA SER A 484 -14.16 -8.85 -17.40
C SER A 484 -13.50 -10.22 -17.14
N THR A 485 -12.55 -10.68 -17.96
CA THR A 485 -11.95 -12.02 -17.88
C THR A 485 -10.50 -12.05 -17.42
N GLY A 486 -9.98 -10.96 -16.83
CA GLY A 486 -8.67 -10.97 -16.18
C GLY A 486 -7.47 -10.98 -17.13
N MET A 487 -7.67 -10.60 -18.39
CA MET A 487 -6.59 -10.40 -19.37
C MET A 487 -6.31 -8.90 -19.48
N TYR A 488 -5.03 -8.52 -19.53
CA TYR A 488 -4.63 -7.12 -19.66
C TYR A 488 -4.64 -6.69 -21.13
N ALA A 489 -5.25 -5.55 -21.42
CA ALA A 489 -5.13 -4.88 -22.71
C ALA A 489 -5.13 -3.36 -22.53
N ASN A 490 -4.19 -2.68 -23.17
CA ASN A 490 -4.03 -1.22 -23.09
C ASN A 490 -4.17 -0.55 -24.45
N TRP A 491 -5.22 -0.92 -25.21
CA TRP A 491 -5.53 -0.33 -26.51
C TRP A 491 -5.63 1.20 -26.45
N GLY A 492 -5.04 1.85 -27.45
CA GLY A 492 -5.20 3.27 -27.69
C GLY A 492 -6.68 3.64 -27.81
N SER A 493 -7.09 4.72 -27.16
CA SER A 493 -8.50 5.14 -27.17
C SER A 493 -8.66 6.61 -27.47
N LEU A 494 -9.83 6.96 -27.99
CA LEU A 494 -10.26 8.35 -28.19
C LEU A 494 -10.24 9.19 -26.91
N LEU A 495 -10.29 8.55 -25.73
CA LEU A 495 -10.23 9.25 -24.45
C LEU A 495 -8.83 9.82 -24.14
N THR A 496 -7.77 9.19 -24.68
CA THR A 496 -6.39 9.67 -24.53
C THR A 496 -5.93 10.55 -25.70
N CYS A 497 -6.51 10.36 -26.89
CA CYS A 497 -6.31 11.22 -28.05
C CYS A 497 -7.63 11.50 -28.79
N PRO A 498 -8.23 12.69 -28.67
CA PRO A 498 -9.54 13.01 -29.28
C PRO A 498 -9.58 12.99 -30.80
N THR A 499 -8.43 12.95 -31.47
CA THR A 499 -8.29 12.98 -32.94
C THR A 499 -7.83 11.66 -33.53
N CYS A 500 -7.61 10.65 -32.70
CA CYS A 500 -7.08 9.35 -33.12
C CYS A 500 -8.21 8.32 -33.23
N ASP A 501 -8.01 7.21 -33.93
CA ASP A 501 -9.03 6.16 -34.00
C ASP A 501 -9.02 5.31 -32.71
N ASN A 502 -10.05 4.50 -32.51
CA ASN A 502 -10.17 3.68 -31.32
C ASN A 502 -9.60 2.29 -31.62
N GLU A 503 -8.57 1.89 -30.89
CA GLU A 503 -7.80 0.68 -31.22
C GLU A 503 -8.39 -0.60 -30.59
N PRO A 504 -8.12 -1.77 -31.19
CA PRO A 504 -7.56 -1.93 -32.54
C PRO A 504 -8.62 -1.58 -33.60
N ASN A 505 -8.20 -0.99 -34.73
CA ASN A 505 -9.10 -0.46 -35.76
C ASN A 505 -9.01 -1.16 -37.14
N ASN A 506 -8.00 -1.99 -37.39
CA ASN A 506 -7.75 -2.74 -38.61
C ASN A 506 -7.70 -1.88 -39.87
N SER A 507 -6.99 -0.76 -39.83
CA SER A 507 -6.95 0.19 -40.94
C SER A 507 -6.48 -0.49 -42.22
N GLY A 508 -7.36 -0.50 -43.24
CA GLY A 508 -7.05 -1.15 -44.52
C GLY A 508 -7.10 -2.69 -44.51
N GLY A 509 -7.51 -3.33 -43.41
CA GLY A 509 -7.80 -4.77 -43.32
C GLY A 509 -6.58 -5.69 -43.12
N TYR A 510 -5.39 -5.13 -42.88
CA TYR A 510 -4.14 -5.89 -42.77
C TYR A 510 -3.29 -5.46 -41.56
N GLU A 511 -3.89 -4.83 -40.55
CA GLU A 511 -3.19 -4.48 -39.32
C GLU A 511 -3.27 -5.68 -38.37
N ASN A 512 -2.16 -6.40 -38.25
CA ASN A 512 -2.15 -7.68 -37.56
C ASN A 512 -0.92 -7.88 -36.68
N ARG A 513 -0.22 -6.78 -36.38
CA ARG A 513 0.95 -6.67 -35.52
C ARG A 513 0.72 -5.54 -34.53
N LEU A 514 1.38 -5.60 -33.38
CA LEU A 514 1.12 -4.67 -32.27
C LEU A 514 2.29 -3.73 -32.03
N THR A 515 2.00 -2.44 -31.86
CA THR A 515 2.95 -1.42 -31.37
C THR A 515 2.47 -0.79 -30.08
N VAL A 516 3.39 -0.14 -29.37
CA VAL A 516 3.05 0.97 -28.47
C VAL A 516 3.25 2.28 -29.23
N ASP A 517 2.32 3.22 -29.06
CA ASP A 517 2.19 4.40 -29.92
C ASP A 517 2.13 5.69 -29.09
N SER A 518 2.99 6.64 -29.44
CA SER A 518 3.11 7.92 -28.73
C SER A 518 1.81 8.75 -28.74
N ARG A 519 0.99 8.63 -29.78
CA ARG A 519 -0.31 9.33 -29.89
C ARG A 519 -1.26 8.97 -28.76
N TYR A 520 -1.17 7.73 -28.26
CA TYR A 520 -2.04 7.20 -27.22
C TYR A 520 -1.38 7.17 -25.84
N LEU A 521 -0.35 7.99 -25.60
CA LEU A 521 0.45 7.94 -24.37
C LEU A 521 1.06 6.54 -24.15
N TRP A 522 1.59 5.95 -25.21
CA TRP A 522 2.13 4.57 -25.26
C TRP A 522 1.08 3.48 -25.03
N GLY A 523 -0.19 3.80 -25.30
CA GLY A 523 -1.23 2.82 -25.56
C GLY A 523 -0.94 1.98 -26.82
N TRP A 524 -1.64 0.86 -26.96
CA TRP A 524 -1.39 -0.10 -28.03
C TRP A 524 -2.10 0.28 -29.31
N ASN A 525 -1.43 0.09 -30.43
CA ASN A 525 -1.96 0.31 -31.76
C ASN A 525 -1.72 -0.95 -32.61
N ASP A 526 -2.73 -1.41 -33.34
CA ASP A 526 -2.52 -2.41 -34.38
C ASP A 526 -1.92 -1.75 -35.63
N LEU A 527 -1.07 -2.50 -36.33
CA LEU A 527 -0.35 -1.98 -37.49
C LEU A 527 -0.03 -3.09 -38.48
N ASN A 528 0.15 -2.72 -39.74
CA ASN A 528 0.70 -3.63 -40.74
C ASN A 528 2.21 -3.83 -40.51
N SER A 529 2.68 -5.08 -40.60
CA SER A 529 4.09 -5.50 -40.44
C SER A 529 5.13 -4.59 -41.12
N GLY A 530 4.80 -3.99 -42.26
CA GLY A 530 5.72 -3.18 -43.07
C GLY A 530 5.63 -1.66 -42.87
N ASN A 531 5.00 -1.16 -41.81
CA ASN A 531 4.82 0.28 -41.63
C ASN A 531 6.15 1.01 -41.37
N SER A 532 6.38 2.10 -42.07
CA SER A 532 7.58 2.94 -41.96
C SER A 532 7.56 3.93 -40.79
N SER A 533 6.44 4.10 -40.06
CA SER A 533 6.35 4.97 -38.87
C SER A 533 6.99 4.39 -37.61
N VAL A 534 7.43 3.13 -37.68
CA VAL A 534 7.99 2.43 -36.53
C VAL A 534 9.46 2.80 -36.34
N GLU A 535 9.77 3.35 -35.17
CA GLU A 535 11.10 3.85 -34.78
C GLU A 535 12.00 2.74 -34.22
N GLY A 536 11.41 1.61 -33.85
CA GLY A 536 12.15 0.51 -33.25
C GLY A 536 11.28 -0.60 -32.68
N TYR A 537 11.82 -1.30 -31.70
CA TYR A 537 11.13 -2.41 -31.05
C TYR A 537 11.53 -2.53 -29.59
N ILE A 538 10.66 -3.15 -28.80
CA ILE A 538 10.92 -3.42 -27.39
C ILE A 538 11.19 -4.91 -27.24
N THR A 539 12.29 -5.22 -26.58
CA THR A 539 12.68 -6.59 -26.25
C THR A 539 12.40 -6.91 -24.81
N GLU A 540 12.23 -8.19 -24.55
CA GLU A 540 12.02 -8.78 -23.25
C GLU A 540 12.77 -10.11 -23.16
N GLY A 541 13.28 -10.44 -21.98
CA GLY A 541 13.83 -11.76 -21.67
C GLY A 541 14.28 -11.84 -20.20
N THR A 542 15.06 -12.86 -19.86
CA THR A 542 15.46 -13.11 -18.46
C THR A 542 16.77 -12.41 -18.08
N GLN A 543 16.81 -11.85 -16.88
CA GLN A 543 17.98 -11.31 -16.16
C GLN A 543 19.03 -10.53 -16.96
N GLY A 544 18.81 -9.24 -17.23
CA GLY A 544 19.86 -8.22 -17.42
C GLY A 544 20.59 -8.18 -18.77
N VAL A 545 20.16 -8.93 -19.80
CA VAL A 545 20.99 -9.09 -21.03
C VAL A 545 20.23 -8.97 -22.36
N CYS A 546 18.96 -8.56 -22.40
CA CYS A 546 18.30 -8.23 -23.69
C CYS A 546 18.66 -6.83 -24.21
N GLN A 547 19.83 -6.29 -23.85
CA GLN A 547 20.37 -5.12 -24.51
C GLN A 547 21.29 -5.56 -25.65
N PRO A 548 21.27 -4.88 -26.81
CA PRO A 548 22.26 -5.13 -27.84
C PRO A 548 23.65 -4.87 -27.24
N PRO A 549 24.69 -5.60 -27.65
CA PRO A 549 26.05 -5.19 -27.33
C PRO A 549 26.22 -3.73 -27.77
N VAL A 550 26.72 -2.86 -26.88
CA VAL A 550 27.14 -1.51 -27.25
C VAL A 550 28.25 -1.68 -28.27
N ILE A 551 27.92 -1.53 -29.56
CA ILE A 551 28.91 -1.46 -30.63
C ILE A 551 29.40 -0.01 -30.61
N ASP A 552 30.60 0.18 -30.05
CA ASP A 552 31.32 1.46 -30.05
C ASP A 552 31.79 1.82 -31.47
#